data_AF-A0A1F7BNY9-F1
#
_entry.id   AF-A0A1F7BNY9-F1
#
_cell.length_a   1.000
_cell.length_b   1.000
_cell.length_c   1.000
_cell.angle_alpha   90.00
_cell.angle_beta   90.00
_cell.angle_gamma   90.00
#
_symmetry.space_group_name_H-M   'P 1'
#
loop_
_entity.id
_entity.type
_entity.pdbx_description
1 polymer ?
#
loop_
_entity_poly.entity_id
_entity_poly.type
_entity_poly.pdbx_seq_one_letter_code
_entity_poly.pdbx_strand_id
1 'polypeptide(L)'
;MNKKIPIILVSLLILTSCAPRGTPPHAGIGTNTILGACEKEGSKFADLSFAEWAKTYHRDVNDVVNAHVNAIRGAVKDNPLQCTAQTLQGLLQPTRALGALAETLPPWKHPVYRKNLSEADIGSVLLEYLRTYECVLKERKKFLTQEVLEDLDKDPNVQKPINFAQLSPQEYREQKQINDELVAARAALNRTLTIIGSLDRLRPIALELECIQRASLDLRNALGLVADTTACLPRIWDTRGSLRDPPSK
;
A
#
# COMPACT_ATOMS: atom_id res chain seq x y z
N MET A 1 12.66 9.64 -94.17
CA MET A 1 13.71 10.34 -93.39
C MET A 1 13.36 10.22 -91.91
N ASN A 2 14.31 9.71 -91.11
CA ASN A 2 14.62 10.01 -89.70
C ASN A 2 13.47 10.14 -88.68
N LYS A 3 13.47 9.51 -87.50
CA LYS A 3 14.53 8.88 -86.70
C LYS A 3 13.85 8.09 -85.57
N LYS A 4 14.39 6.93 -85.22
CA LYS A 4 14.20 6.29 -83.90
C LYS A 4 14.94 7.13 -82.83
N ILE A 5 14.49 7.08 -81.57
CA ILE A 5 15.24 6.60 -80.38
C ILE A 5 14.49 7.00 -79.07
N PRO A 6 14.52 6.14 -78.03
CA PRO A 6 13.68 6.20 -76.83
C PRO A 6 14.43 6.74 -75.58
N ILE A 7 13.68 7.21 -74.57
CA ILE A 7 14.19 7.58 -73.22
C ILE A 7 13.06 7.16 -72.24
N ILE A 8 13.16 6.01 -71.56
CA ILE A 8 13.79 5.74 -70.26
C ILE A 8 12.98 6.26 -69.05
N LEU A 9 12.54 5.27 -68.25
CA LEU A 9 12.30 5.22 -66.80
C LEU A 9 11.92 6.52 -66.06
N VAL A 10 10.81 6.48 -65.31
CA VAL A 10 10.86 6.44 -63.82
C VAL A 10 9.63 5.71 -63.30
N SER A 11 9.88 4.65 -62.52
CA SER A 11 8.92 3.96 -61.67
C SER A 11 8.45 4.89 -60.55
N LEU A 12 7.14 5.04 -60.36
CA LEU A 12 6.60 5.45 -59.07
C LEU A 12 5.51 4.46 -58.64
N LEU A 13 5.88 3.61 -57.68
CA LEU A 13 4.96 2.77 -56.92
C LEU A 13 3.89 3.67 -56.27
N ILE A 14 2.65 3.52 -56.71
CA ILE A 14 1.50 3.99 -55.93
C ILE A 14 1.23 2.90 -54.89
N LEU A 15 1.76 3.11 -53.68
CA LEU A 15 1.30 2.42 -52.48
C LEU A 15 -0.13 2.89 -52.22
N THR A 16 -1.10 2.06 -52.58
CA THR A 16 -2.47 2.13 -52.07
C THR A 16 -2.42 1.84 -50.56
N SER A 17 -2.30 2.88 -49.75
CA SER A 17 -2.56 2.81 -48.32
C SER A 17 -4.07 2.64 -48.12
N CYS A 18 -4.51 1.40 -47.89
CA CYS A 18 -5.72 1.15 -47.14
C CYS A 18 -5.55 1.81 -45.77
N ALA A 19 -6.25 2.92 -45.53
CA ALA A 19 -6.44 3.44 -44.20
C ALA A 19 -7.42 2.51 -43.47
N PRO A 20 -7.01 1.76 -42.42
CA PRO A 20 -7.99 1.16 -41.54
C PRO A 20 -8.65 2.30 -40.75
N ARG A 21 -9.97 2.41 -40.89
CA ARG A 21 -10.84 3.07 -39.91
C ARG A 21 -10.42 2.56 -38.53
N GLY A 22 -9.94 3.45 -37.67
CA GLY A 22 -9.70 3.15 -36.27
C GLY A 22 -11.00 2.70 -35.64
N THR A 23 -11.12 1.39 -35.45
CA THR A 23 -12.06 0.79 -34.50
C THR A 23 -11.70 1.26 -33.09
N PRO A 24 -12.68 1.52 -32.21
CA PRO A 24 -12.40 1.79 -30.81
C PRO A 24 -11.59 0.63 -30.22
N PRO A 25 -10.58 0.87 -29.37
CA PRO A 25 -9.82 -0.19 -28.76
C PRO A 25 -10.76 -1.06 -27.94
N HIS A 26 -10.90 -2.30 -28.40
CA HIS A 26 -11.58 -3.37 -27.73
C HIS A 26 -11.01 -3.55 -26.32
N ALA A 27 -11.93 -3.68 -25.37
CA ALA A 27 -11.74 -4.43 -24.16
C ALA A 27 -11.15 -5.82 -24.48
N GLY A 28 -10.15 -6.22 -23.69
CA GLY A 28 -9.75 -7.62 -23.55
C GLY A 28 -8.71 -8.14 -24.54
N ILE A 29 -7.44 -7.75 -24.36
CA ILE A 29 -6.30 -8.57 -24.78
C ILE A 29 -5.33 -8.64 -23.60
N GLY A 30 -5.07 -9.86 -23.12
CA GLY A 30 -4.16 -10.14 -22.02
C GLY A 30 -2.73 -9.77 -22.37
N THR A 31 -2.29 -8.61 -21.89
CA THR A 31 -0.89 -8.33 -21.65
C THR A 31 -0.68 -8.30 -20.15
N ASN A 32 0.34 -9.02 -19.66
CA ASN A 32 0.85 -8.94 -18.30
C ASN A 32 1.49 -7.57 -18.06
N THR A 33 0.73 -6.49 -18.20
CA THR A 33 1.09 -5.18 -17.69
C THR A 33 0.76 -5.20 -16.21
N ILE A 34 1.77 -5.51 -15.40
CA ILE A 34 1.73 -5.46 -13.93
C ILE A 34 1.30 -4.07 -13.46
N LEU A 35 1.54 -3.03 -14.28
CA LEU A 35 1.11 -1.65 -14.07
C LEU A 35 -0.10 -1.34 -14.96
N GLY A 36 -1.23 -0.99 -14.33
CA GLY A 36 -2.44 -0.56 -15.07
C GLY A 36 -2.22 0.74 -15.87
N ALA A 37 -3.04 0.93 -16.90
CA ALA A 37 -3.08 2.15 -17.72
C ALA A 37 -3.25 3.40 -16.84
N CYS A 38 -2.61 4.51 -17.26
CA CYS A 38 -2.59 5.78 -16.54
C CYS A 38 -3.76 6.64 -17.01
N GLU A 39 -4.97 6.18 -16.70
CA GLU A 39 -6.24 6.79 -17.12
C GLU A 39 -7.16 6.98 -15.91
N LYS A 40 -7.93 8.06 -15.92
CA LYS A 40 -8.96 8.37 -14.93
C LYS A 40 -10.06 7.32 -14.96
N GLU A 41 -10.42 6.86 -16.16
CA GLU A 41 -11.43 5.81 -16.35
C GLU A 41 -10.99 4.49 -15.69
N GLY A 42 -11.88 3.92 -14.87
CA GLY A 42 -11.58 2.70 -14.11
C GLY A 42 -10.74 2.92 -12.85
N SER A 43 -10.41 4.16 -12.50
CA SER A 43 -9.88 4.54 -11.19
C SER A 43 -11.00 4.89 -10.20
N LYS A 44 -10.70 4.88 -8.90
CA LYS A 44 -11.63 5.33 -7.84
C LYS A 44 -12.00 6.81 -7.95
N PHE A 45 -11.23 7.60 -8.70
CA PHE A 45 -11.41 9.04 -8.86
C PHE A 45 -12.29 9.41 -10.07
N ALA A 46 -12.72 8.43 -10.87
CA ALA A 46 -13.54 8.67 -12.06
C ALA A 46 -14.85 9.39 -11.72
N ASP A 47 -15.52 8.95 -10.66
CA ASP A 47 -16.86 9.41 -10.27
C ASP A 47 -16.83 10.60 -9.29
N LEU A 48 -15.63 11.02 -8.86
CA LEU A 48 -15.46 12.07 -7.85
C LEU A 48 -15.16 13.43 -8.47
N SER A 49 -15.61 14.49 -7.79
CA SER A 49 -15.24 15.86 -8.18
C SER A 49 -13.78 16.17 -7.81
N PHE A 50 -13.13 17.08 -8.54
CA PHE A 50 -11.74 17.46 -8.29
C PHE A 50 -11.50 17.91 -6.84
N ALA A 51 -12.46 18.61 -6.24
CA ALA A 51 -12.40 19.06 -4.85
C ALA A 51 -12.34 17.91 -3.82
N GLU A 52 -12.78 16.71 -4.20
CA GLU A 52 -12.83 15.52 -3.34
C GLU A 52 -11.64 14.60 -3.53
N TRP A 53 -10.88 14.73 -4.62
CA TRP A 53 -9.77 13.83 -4.95
C TRP A 53 -8.70 13.82 -3.86
N ALA A 54 -8.18 14.99 -3.48
CA ALA A 54 -7.17 15.11 -2.45
C ALA A 54 -7.69 14.58 -1.11
N LYS A 55 -8.92 14.96 -0.72
CA LYS A 55 -9.53 14.50 0.54
C LYS A 55 -9.66 12.98 0.59
N THR A 56 -10.10 12.38 -0.51
CA THR A 56 -10.29 10.93 -0.63
C THR A 56 -8.95 10.20 -0.59
N TYR A 57 -7.96 10.68 -1.35
CA TYR A 57 -6.61 10.12 -1.34
C TYR A 57 -6.00 10.13 0.06
N HIS A 58 -5.94 11.30 0.70
CA HIS A 58 -5.32 11.45 2.02
C HIS A 58 -6.08 10.68 3.10
N ARG A 59 -7.42 10.63 3.04
CA ARG A 59 -8.24 9.83 3.96
C ARG A 59 -7.93 8.34 3.80
N ASP A 60 -7.98 7.81 2.59
CA ASP A 60 -7.81 6.37 2.36
C ASP A 60 -6.39 5.91 2.74
N VAL A 61 -5.35 6.72 2.43
CA VAL A 61 -3.98 6.47 2.89
C VAL A 61 -3.92 6.47 4.42
N ASN A 62 -4.50 7.47 5.07
CA ASN A 62 -4.52 7.58 6.52
C ASN A 62 -5.26 6.40 7.17
N ASP A 63 -6.37 5.93 6.59
CA ASP A 63 -7.14 4.80 7.10
C ASP A 63 -6.33 3.49 7.04
N VAL A 64 -5.62 3.24 5.94
CA VAL A 64 -4.74 2.07 5.80
C VAL A 64 -3.58 2.14 6.79
N VAL A 65 -2.92 3.29 6.90
CA VAL A 65 -1.78 3.50 7.82
C VAL A 65 -2.21 3.33 9.27
N ASN A 66 -3.34 3.93 9.65
CA ASN A 66 -3.86 3.82 11.02
C ASN A 66 -4.30 2.39 11.32
N ALA A 67 -4.94 1.70 10.37
CA ALA A 67 -5.30 0.28 10.54
C ALA A 67 -4.06 -0.58 10.79
N HIS A 68 -2.99 -0.36 10.02
CA HIS A 68 -1.72 -1.06 10.18
C HIS A 68 -1.06 -0.79 11.54
N VAL A 69 -0.92 0.48 11.92
CA VAL A 69 -0.33 0.86 13.23
C VAL A 69 -1.17 0.32 14.39
N ASN A 70 -2.49 0.39 14.28
CA ASN A 70 -3.39 -0.17 15.29
C ASN A 70 -3.34 -1.70 15.33
N ALA A 71 -3.13 -2.37 14.20
CA ALA A 71 -2.93 -3.82 14.17
C ALA A 71 -1.63 -4.22 14.88
N ILE A 72 -0.54 -3.46 14.72
CA ILE A 72 0.70 -3.67 15.46
C ILE A 72 0.47 -3.49 16.97
N ARG A 73 -0.21 -2.41 17.37
CA ARG A 73 -0.51 -2.11 18.78
C ARG A 73 -1.48 -3.12 19.39
N GLY A 74 -2.51 -3.50 18.66
CA GLY A 74 -3.57 -4.42 19.08
C GLY A 74 -3.11 -5.88 19.11
N ALA A 75 -2.15 -6.26 18.26
CA ALA A 75 -1.54 -7.59 18.31
C ALA A 75 -0.91 -7.90 19.67
N VAL A 76 -0.40 -6.89 20.39
CA VAL A 76 0.11 -7.05 21.77
C VAL A 76 -1.03 -7.35 22.76
N LYS A 77 -2.25 -6.90 22.48
CA LYS A 77 -3.39 -6.97 23.40
C LYS A 77 -4.28 -8.20 23.17
N ASP A 78 -4.60 -8.51 21.91
CA ASP A 78 -5.65 -9.48 21.57
C ASP A 78 -5.09 -10.88 21.26
N ASN A 79 -3.82 -10.98 20.87
CA ASN A 79 -3.11 -12.26 20.71
C ASN A 79 -1.92 -12.29 21.68
N PRO A 80 -2.05 -12.90 22.88
CA PRO A 80 -0.90 -13.03 23.77
C PRO A 80 0.24 -13.70 23.01
N LEU A 81 1.41 -13.08 23.01
CA LEU A 81 2.57 -13.57 22.27
C LEU A 81 2.78 -15.05 22.53
N GLN A 82 2.58 -15.87 21.52
CA GLN A 82 3.07 -17.23 21.53
C GLN A 82 4.56 -17.15 21.21
N CYS A 83 5.39 -17.12 22.25
CA CYS A 83 6.87 -17.17 22.18
C CYS A 83 7.41 -18.50 21.60
N THR A 84 6.60 -19.17 20.78
CA THR A 84 6.79 -20.49 20.19
C THR A 84 6.59 -20.48 18.66
N ALA A 85 6.35 -19.30 18.05
CA ALA A 85 6.06 -19.21 16.62
C ALA A 85 7.29 -19.57 15.75
N GLN A 86 7.12 -20.55 14.86
CA GLN A 86 8.19 -21.07 13.98
C GLN A 86 8.43 -20.21 12.71
N THR A 87 7.47 -19.38 12.29
CA THR A 87 7.60 -18.56 11.07
C THR A 87 6.82 -17.23 11.13
N LEU A 88 7.49 -16.12 10.77
CA LEU A 88 6.94 -14.76 10.80
C LEU A 88 5.87 -14.48 9.71
N GLN A 89 5.96 -15.17 8.57
CA GLN A 89 5.11 -14.91 7.38
C GLN A 89 3.62 -15.19 7.59
N GLY A 90 3.26 -16.19 8.40
CA GLY A 90 1.86 -16.56 8.67
C GLY A 90 1.13 -15.62 9.65
N LEU A 91 1.85 -14.68 10.25
CA LEU A 91 1.33 -13.74 11.28
C LEU A 91 0.82 -12.42 10.69
N LEU A 92 1.09 -12.15 9.41
CA LEU A 92 0.85 -10.84 8.77
C LEU A 92 -0.35 -10.91 7.82
N GLN A 93 -1.53 -11.17 8.38
CA GLN A 93 -2.78 -11.08 7.63
C GLN A 93 -3.08 -9.63 7.23
N PRO A 94 -3.55 -9.39 6.00
CA PRO A 94 -3.84 -8.04 5.54
C PRO A 94 -4.98 -7.44 6.36
N THR A 95 -4.82 -6.19 6.78
CA THR A 95 -5.87 -5.41 7.42
C THR A 95 -7.04 -5.20 6.47
N ARG A 96 -8.26 -5.10 7.01
CA ARG A 96 -9.47 -4.87 6.20
C ARG A 96 -9.36 -3.60 5.34
N ALA A 97 -8.73 -2.55 5.86
CA ALA A 97 -8.49 -1.31 5.14
C ALA A 97 -7.53 -1.52 3.95
N LEU A 98 -6.41 -2.23 4.17
CA LEU A 98 -5.46 -2.56 3.11
C LEU A 98 -6.13 -3.40 2.01
N GLY A 99 -6.88 -4.42 2.40
CA GLY A 99 -7.66 -5.25 1.48
C GLY A 99 -8.61 -4.41 0.64
N ALA A 100 -9.46 -3.61 1.28
CA ALA A 100 -10.44 -2.77 0.59
C ALA A 100 -9.80 -1.77 -0.39
N LEU A 101 -8.65 -1.18 -0.04
CA LEU A 101 -7.92 -0.30 -0.96
C LEU A 101 -7.35 -1.10 -2.15
N ALA A 102 -6.71 -2.24 -1.88
CA ALA A 102 -6.11 -3.08 -2.90
C ALA A 102 -7.14 -3.58 -3.93
N GLU A 103 -8.38 -3.86 -3.54
CA GLU A 103 -9.44 -4.27 -4.48
C GLU A 103 -9.71 -3.25 -5.60
N THR A 104 -9.43 -1.97 -5.34
CA THR A 104 -9.61 -0.89 -6.32
C THR A 104 -8.42 -0.73 -7.26
N LEU A 105 -7.30 -1.42 -7.00
CA LEU A 105 -6.01 -1.18 -7.65
C LEU A 105 -5.52 -2.38 -8.46
N PRO A 106 -4.94 -2.17 -9.66
CA PRO A 106 -4.14 -3.19 -10.32
C PRO A 106 -2.87 -3.49 -9.51
N PRO A 107 -2.40 -4.75 -9.42
CA PRO A 107 -2.98 -5.98 -9.98
C PRO A 107 -4.04 -6.65 -9.09
N TRP A 108 -4.26 -6.17 -7.86
CA TRP A 108 -5.13 -6.79 -6.84
C TRP A 108 -6.64 -6.73 -7.15
N LYS A 109 -7.05 -6.01 -8.19
CA LYS A 109 -8.35 -6.19 -8.85
C LYS A 109 -8.59 -7.66 -9.20
N HIS A 110 -7.57 -8.39 -9.64
CA HIS A 110 -7.70 -9.82 -9.95
C HIS A 110 -7.68 -10.68 -8.68
N PRO A 111 -8.56 -11.69 -8.58
CA PRO A 111 -8.72 -12.50 -7.38
C PRO A 111 -7.48 -13.32 -7.02
N VAL A 112 -6.63 -13.67 -8.00
CA VAL A 112 -5.40 -14.43 -7.77
C VAL A 112 -4.39 -13.61 -6.94
N TYR A 113 -4.11 -12.38 -7.35
CA TYR A 113 -3.20 -11.49 -6.62
C TYR A 113 -3.81 -11.05 -5.28
N ARG A 114 -5.14 -10.90 -5.22
CA ARG A 114 -5.84 -10.57 -3.97
C ARG A 114 -5.72 -11.66 -2.91
N LYS A 115 -5.80 -12.94 -3.30
CA LYS A 115 -5.64 -14.06 -2.36
C LYS A 115 -4.24 -14.15 -1.77
N ASN A 116 -3.24 -13.63 -2.50
CA ASN A 116 -1.85 -13.62 -2.08
C ASN A 116 -1.45 -12.30 -1.39
N LEU A 117 -2.40 -11.37 -1.19
CA LEU A 117 -2.13 -10.10 -0.52
C LEU A 117 -1.81 -10.36 0.96
N SER A 118 -0.65 -9.86 1.38
CA SER A 118 -0.20 -9.88 2.77
C SER A 118 -0.09 -8.46 3.32
N GLU A 119 -0.03 -8.33 4.65
CA GLU A 119 0.22 -7.00 5.26
C GLU A 119 1.60 -6.44 4.87
N ALA A 120 2.57 -7.30 4.52
CA ALA A 120 3.88 -6.88 4.04
C ALA A 120 3.81 -6.13 2.69
N ASP A 121 2.73 -6.32 1.93
CA ASP A 121 2.51 -5.64 0.65
C ASP A 121 1.94 -4.22 0.81
N ILE A 122 1.77 -3.72 2.04
CA ILE A 122 1.25 -2.37 2.33
C ILE A 122 2.00 -1.28 1.55
N GLY A 123 3.33 -1.37 1.47
CA GLY A 123 4.14 -0.42 0.72
C GLY A 123 3.82 -0.43 -0.77
N SER A 124 3.74 -1.63 -1.37
CA SER A 124 3.40 -1.82 -2.78
C SER A 124 2.00 -1.28 -3.10
N VAL A 125 1.01 -1.56 -2.25
CA VAL A 125 -0.37 -1.08 -2.45
C VAL A 125 -0.45 0.44 -2.36
N LEU A 126 0.18 1.05 -1.36
CA LEU A 126 0.18 2.51 -1.20
C LEU A 126 0.92 3.22 -2.33
N LEU A 127 2.02 2.65 -2.83
CA LEU A 127 2.75 3.18 -3.99
C LEU A 127 1.93 3.10 -5.27
N GLU A 128 1.22 1.99 -5.51
CA GLU A 128 0.30 1.88 -6.65
C GLU A 128 -0.90 2.83 -6.52
N TYR A 129 -1.37 3.07 -5.29
CA TYR A 129 -2.41 4.08 -5.06
C TYR A 129 -1.92 5.49 -5.38
N LEU A 130 -0.70 5.86 -4.93
CA LEU A 130 -0.06 7.12 -5.29
C LEU A 130 0.13 7.23 -6.80
N ARG A 131 0.61 6.18 -7.47
CA ARG A 131 0.78 6.17 -8.93
C ARG A 131 -0.54 6.47 -9.64
N THR A 132 -1.62 5.83 -9.21
CA THR A 132 -2.97 6.05 -9.75
C THR A 132 -3.45 7.49 -9.51
N TYR A 133 -3.27 8.01 -8.30
CA TYR A 133 -3.64 9.39 -7.96
C TYR A 133 -2.85 10.43 -8.77
N GLU A 134 -1.53 10.27 -8.88
CA GLU A 134 -0.69 11.15 -9.70
C GLU A 134 -1.02 11.08 -11.19
N CYS A 135 -1.41 9.91 -11.69
CA CYS A 135 -1.88 9.73 -13.06
C CYS A 135 -3.11 10.60 -13.33
N VAL A 136 -4.12 10.51 -12.47
CA VAL A 136 -5.36 11.29 -12.58
C VAL A 136 -5.07 12.80 -12.51
N LEU A 137 -4.18 13.23 -11.61
CA LEU A 137 -3.77 14.65 -11.53
C LEU A 137 -3.06 15.13 -12.80
N LYS A 138 -2.16 14.31 -13.36
CA LYS A 138 -1.43 14.64 -14.59
C LYS A 138 -2.34 14.67 -15.81
N GLU A 139 -3.32 13.77 -15.87
CA GLU A 139 -4.33 13.75 -16.92
C GLU A 139 -5.18 15.01 -16.89
N ARG A 140 -5.77 15.35 -15.73
CA ARG A 140 -6.52 16.61 -15.57
C ARG A 140 -5.68 17.82 -15.92
N LYS A 141 -4.40 17.85 -15.53
CA LYS A 141 -3.48 18.93 -15.91
C LYS A 141 -3.33 19.09 -17.43
N LYS A 142 -3.35 17.99 -18.20
CA LYS A 142 -3.27 18.05 -19.67
C LYS A 142 -4.56 18.58 -20.30
N PHE A 143 -5.71 18.28 -19.71
CA PHE A 143 -7.03 18.66 -20.22
C PHE A 143 -7.69 19.76 -19.37
N LEU A 144 -6.91 20.55 -18.63
CA LEU A 144 -7.40 21.43 -17.57
C LEU A 144 -8.42 22.44 -18.07
N THR A 145 -8.12 23.13 -19.16
CA THR A 145 -9.01 24.14 -19.74
C THR A 145 -10.38 23.53 -20.12
N GLN A 146 -10.38 22.31 -20.66
CA GLN A 146 -11.62 21.62 -21.05
C GLN A 146 -12.39 21.15 -19.80
N GLU A 147 -11.72 20.51 -18.85
CA GLU A 147 -12.36 20.01 -17.63
C GLU A 147 -12.95 21.14 -16.77
N VAL A 148 -12.23 22.26 -16.63
CA VAL A 148 -12.73 23.43 -15.89
C VAL A 148 -13.94 24.05 -16.60
N LEU A 149 -13.93 24.10 -17.94
CA LEU A 149 -15.07 24.60 -18.70
C LEU A 149 -16.30 23.71 -18.50
N GLU A 150 -16.12 22.39 -18.55
CA GLU A 150 -17.19 21.41 -18.29
C GLU A 150 -17.72 21.51 -16.85
N ASP A 151 -16.84 21.72 -15.87
CA ASP A 151 -17.23 21.87 -14.48
C ASP A 151 -17.98 23.19 -14.23
N LEU A 152 -17.55 24.29 -14.85
CA LEU A 152 -18.25 25.59 -14.80
C LEU A 152 -19.59 25.56 -15.53
N ASP A 153 -19.71 24.81 -16.63
CA ASP A 153 -20.98 24.68 -17.37
C ASP A 153 -22.04 23.90 -16.57
N LYS A 154 -21.59 22.97 -15.71
CA LYS A 154 -22.43 22.21 -14.79
C LYS A 154 -22.83 23.00 -13.54
N ASP A 155 -22.11 24.07 -13.19
CA ASP A 155 -22.43 24.88 -12.00
C ASP A 155 -23.64 25.80 -12.27
N PRO A 156 -24.77 25.62 -11.55
CA PRO A 156 -25.97 26.45 -11.74
C PRO A 156 -25.76 27.92 -11.35
N ASN A 157 -24.70 28.25 -10.61
CA ASN A 157 -24.43 29.61 -10.13
C ASN A 157 -23.65 30.47 -11.13
N VAL A 158 -23.13 29.88 -12.20
CA VAL A 158 -22.30 30.58 -13.19
C VAL A 158 -23.19 31.14 -14.30
N GLN A 159 -23.09 32.45 -14.55
CA GLN A 159 -23.82 33.10 -15.64
C GLN A 159 -23.25 32.65 -17.00
N LYS A 160 -24.13 32.13 -17.87
CA LYS A 160 -23.79 31.74 -19.23
C LYS A 160 -24.00 32.94 -20.19
N PRO A 161 -23.14 33.16 -21.20
CA PRO A 161 -21.97 32.36 -21.58
C PRO A 161 -20.77 32.54 -20.64
N ILE A 162 -19.97 31.48 -20.47
CA ILE A 162 -18.78 31.49 -19.62
C ILE A 162 -17.76 32.47 -20.21
N ASN A 163 -17.45 33.53 -19.47
CA ASN A 163 -16.50 34.54 -19.90
C ASN A 163 -15.05 34.13 -19.57
N PHE A 164 -14.10 34.55 -20.39
CA PHE A 164 -12.66 34.32 -20.16
C PHE A 164 -12.17 34.83 -18.78
N ALA A 165 -12.81 35.88 -18.27
CA ALA A 165 -12.54 36.45 -16.95
C ALA A 165 -12.88 35.50 -15.79
N GLN A 166 -13.78 34.54 -15.99
CA GLN A 166 -14.14 33.52 -14.98
C GLN A 166 -13.31 32.24 -15.15
N LEU A 167 -12.99 31.87 -16.40
CA LEU A 167 -12.23 30.66 -16.71
C LEU A 167 -10.76 30.75 -16.23
N SER A 168 -10.07 31.84 -16.56
CA SER A 168 -8.64 32.00 -16.26
C SER A 168 -8.26 31.95 -14.76
N PRO A 169 -8.98 32.60 -13.81
CA PRO A 169 -8.63 32.48 -12.40
C PRO A 169 -8.93 31.09 -11.84
N GLN A 170 -9.96 30.41 -12.33
CA GLN A 170 -10.30 29.06 -11.88
C GLN A 170 -9.25 28.05 -12.36
N GLU A 171 -8.88 28.13 -13.64
CA GLU A 171 -7.80 27.33 -14.21
C GLU A 171 -6.48 27.52 -13.45
N TYR A 172 -6.11 28.77 -13.15
CA TYR A 172 -4.90 29.05 -12.38
C TYR A 172 -4.93 28.46 -10.96
N ARG A 173 -6.09 28.53 -10.28
CA ARG A 173 -6.26 27.95 -8.93
C ARG A 173 -6.10 26.43 -8.96
N GLU A 174 -6.78 25.77 -9.88
CA GLU A 174 -6.72 24.31 -10.00
C GLU A 174 -5.33 23.84 -10.43
N GLN A 175 -4.69 24.56 -11.37
CA GLN A 175 -3.32 24.26 -11.78
C GLN A 175 -2.35 24.35 -10.61
N LYS A 176 -2.47 25.40 -9.79
CA LYS A 176 -1.67 25.56 -8.58
C LYS A 176 -1.91 24.40 -7.61
N GLN A 177 -3.17 24.06 -7.34
CA GLN A 177 -3.52 22.97 -6.44
C GLN A 177 -2.98 21.61 -6.94
N ILE A 178 -3.08 21.32 -8.24
CA ILE A 178 -2.51 20.10 -8.83
C ILE A 178 -0.99 20.06 -8.63
N ASN A 179 -0.29 21.16 -8.87
CA ASN A 179 1.16 21.22 -8.70
C ASN A 179 1.57 21.03 -7.23
N ASP A 180 0.86 21.69 -6.30
CA ASP A 180 1.10 21.56 -4.87
C ASP A 180 0.88 20.11 -4.40
N GLU A 181 -0.20 19.44 -4.85
CA GLU A 181 -0.50 18.04 -4.53
C GLU A 181 0.54 17.07 -5.12
N LEU A 182 0.99 17.27 -6.36
CA LEU A 182 2.01 16.42 -7.00
C LEU A 182 3.34 16.45 -6.25
N VAL A 183 3.69 17.59 -5.65
CA VAL A 183 4.93 17.73 -4.84
C VAL A 183 4.72 17.18 -3.43
N ALA A 184 3.59 17.48 -2.81
CA ALA A 184 3.32 17.13 -1.41
C ALA A 184 3.05 15.62 -1.23
N ALA A 185 2.20 15.02 -2.06
CA ALA A 185 1.71 13.65 -1.85
C ALA A 185 2.83 12.61 -1.84
N ARG A 186 3.77 12.68 -2.80
CA ARG A 186 4.90 11.76 -2.87
C ARG A 186 5.84 11.90 -1.68
N ALA A 187 6.16 13.13 -1.29
CA ALA A 187 7.05 13.39 -0.16
C ALA A 187 6.41 12.92 1.16
N ALA A 188 5.10 13.15 1.34
CA ALA A 188 4.35 12.69 2.49
C ALA A 188 4.33 11.16 2.56
N LEU A 189 3.98 10.48 1.46
CA LEU A 189 3.91 9.01 1.45
C LEU A 189 5.27 8.38 1.71
N ASN A 190 6.36 8.88 1.12
CA ASN A 190 7.70 8.35 1.36
C ASN A 190 8.11 8.42 2.84
N ARG A 191 7.76 9.52 3.53
CA ARG A 191 7.99 9.66 4.98
C ARG A 191 7.19 8.61 5.75
N THR A 192 5.91 8.45 5.41
CA THR A 192 5.04 7.46 6.04
C THR A 192 5.54 6.04 5.84
N LEU A 193 5.94 5.66 4.62
CA LEU A 193 6.51 4.35 4.32
C LEU A 193 7.83 4.10 5.06
N THR A 194 8.66 5.15 5.23
CA THR A 194 9.89 5.04 6.02
C THR A 194 9.57 4.74 7.48
N ILE A 195 8.57 5.41 8.06
CA ILE A 195 8.13 5.17 9.44
C ILE A 195 7.56 3.75 9.57
N ILE A 196 6.67 3.33 8.66
CA ILE A 196 6.08 1.98 8.66
C ILE A 196 7.17 0.92 8.56
N GLY A 197 8.10 1.06 7.60
CA GLY A 197 9.21 0.12 7.45
C GLY A 197 10.10 0.06 8.70
N SER A 198 10.26 1.17 9.42
CA SER A 198 10.98 1.16 10.70
C SER A 198 10.20 0.40 11.79
N LEU A 199 8.87 0.56 11.84
CA LEU A 199 8.01 -0.14 12.81
C LEU A 199 7.98 -1.65 12.55
N ASP A 200 7.83 -2.06 11.30
CA ASP A 200 7.83 -3.48 10.91
C ASP A 200 9.15 -4.17 11.26
N ARG A 201 10.28 -3.48 11.08
CA ARG A 201 11.59 -4.01 11.45
C ARG A 201 11.79 -4.11 12.95
N LEU A 202 11.22 -3.19 13.73
CA LEU A 202 11.33 -3.20 15.19
C LEU A 202 10.36 -4.17 15.86
N ARG A 203 9.26 -4.54 15.18
CA ARG A 203 8.25 -5.47 15.68
C ARG A 203 8.84 -6.78 16.20
N PRO A 204 9.64 -7.57 15.46
CA PRO A 204 10.18 -8.83 15.98
C PRO A 204 11.08 -8.62 17.21
N ILE A 205 11.86 -7.55 17.24
CA ILE A 205 12.74 -7.22 18.39
C ILE A 205 11.90 -6.93 19.63
N ALA A 206 10.83 -6.14 19.49
CA ALA A 206 9.91 -5.87 20.59
C ALA A 206 9.29 -7.17 21.13
N LEU A 207 8.88 -8.08 20.23
CA LEU A 207 8.31 -9.36 20.62
C LEU A 207 9.33 -10.25 21.36
N GLU A 208 10.57 -10.33 20.88
CA GLU A 208 11.64 -11.09 21.53
C GLU A 208 11.98 -10.54 22.93
N LEU A 209 12.01 -9.21 23.10
CA LEU A 209 12.26 -8.59 24.40
C LEU A 209 11.18 -8.93 25.42
N GLU A 210 9.90 -8.94 25.02
CA GLU A 210 8.80 -9.36 25.89
C GLU A 210 8.91 -10.84 26.28
N CYS A 211 9.27 -11.71 25.33
CA CYS A 211 9.49 -13.13 25.60
C CYS A 211 10.66 -13.36 26.56
N ILE A 212 11.78 -12.63 26.39
CA ILE A 212 12.94 -12.69 27.29
C ILE A 212 12.55 -12.17 28.68
N GLN A 213 11.78 -11.08 28.76
CA GLN A 213 11.29 -10.56 30.04
C GLN A 213 10.46 -11.62 30.78
N ARG A 214 9.54 -12.30 30.08
CA ARG A 214 8.75 -13.39 30.66
C ARG A 214 9.62 -14.56 31.11
N ALA A 215 10.54 -15.01 30.26
CA ALA A 215 11.47 -16.09 30.61
C ALA A 215 12.33 -15.75 31.84
N SER A 216 12.75 -14.49 31.99
CA SER A 216 13.50 -14.04 33.16
C SER A 216 12.69 -14.10 34.45
N LEU A 217 11.38 -13.89 34.37
CA LEU A 217 10.46 -13.98 35.50
C LEU A 217 10.21 -15.44 35.87
N ASP A 218 10.03 -16.30 34.87
CA ASP A 218 9.91 -17.75 35.07
C ASP A 218 11.18 -18.35 35.70
N LEU A 219 12.37 -17.92 35.27
CA LEU A 219 13.64 -18.32 35.88
C LEU A 219 13.74 -17.92 37.35
N ARG A 220 13.32 -16.70 37.72
CA ARG A 220 13.30 -16.26 39.12
C ARG A 220 12.35 -17.10 39.96
N ASN A 221 11.17 -17.41 39.44
CA ASN A 221 10.20 -18.26 40.11
C ASN A 221 10.74 -19.70 40.27
N ALA A 222 11.36 -20.25 39.23
CA ALA A 222 11.97 -21.58 39.28
C ALA A 222 13.13 -21.64 40.28
N LEU A 223 14.02 -20.64 40.29
CA LEU A 223 15.12 -20.56 41.25
C LEU A 223 14.62 -20.38 42.69
N GLY A 224 13.53 -19.62 42.90
CA GLY A 224 12.86 -19.52 44.20
C GLY A 224 12.32 -20.88 44.66
N LEU A 225 11.63 -21.60 43.78
CA LEU A 225 11.10 -22.93 44.07
C LEU A 225 12.22 -23.95 44.36
N VAL A 226 13.30 -23.90 43.58
CA VAL A 226 14.50 -24.71 43.83
C VAL A 226 15.12 -24.35 45.19
N ALA A 227 15.24 -23.07 45.52
CA ALA A 227 15.74 -22.65 46.83
C ALA A 227 14.87 -23.20 47.98
N ASP A 228 13.55 -23.08 47.87
CA ASP A 228 12.61 -23.60 48.88
C ASP A 228 12.69 -25.13 49.00
N THR A 229 12.74 -25.85 47.89
CA THR A 229 12.91 -27.33 47.91
C THR A 229 14.27 -27.74 48.49
N THR A 230 15.35 -26.99 48.22
CA THR A 230 16.66 -27.26 48.83
C THR A 230 16.71 -26.98 50.33
N ALA A 231 15.86 -26.08 50.84
CA ALA A 231 15.72 -25.85 52.27
C ALA A 231 14.99 -27.00 52.98
N CYS A 232 14.07 -27.70 52.29
CA CYS A 232 13.34 -28.83 52.82
C CYS A 232 14.02 -30.20 52.60
N LEU A 233 15.02 -30.29 51.73
CA LEU A 233 15.81 -31.51 51.58
C LEU A 233 16.56 -31.78 52.91
N PRO A 234 16.41 -32.98 53.51
CA PRO A 234 17.16 -33.31 54.72
C PRO A 234 18.63 -33.12 54.40
N ARG A 235 19.36 -32.38 55.25
CA ARG A 235 20.80 -32.23 55.12
C ARG A 235 21.41 -33.64 55.11
N ILE A 236 21.73 -34.16 53.92
CA ILE A 236 22.43 -35.45 53.74
C ILE A 236 23.80 -35.44 54.46
N TRP A 237 24.26 -34.26 54.87
CA TRP A 237 25.45 -34.07 55.72
C TRP A 237 25.21 -34.37 57.22
N ASP A 238 23.99 -34.65 57.65
CA ASP A 238 23.67 -35.12 59.02
C ASP A 238 23.37 -36.63 59.06
N THR A 239 24.08 -37.42 58.26
CA THR A 239 24.04 -38.89 58.35
C THR A 239 24.84 -39.45 59.53
N ARG A 240 25.51 -38.59 60.32
CA ARG A 240 26.23 -39.00 61.53
C ARG A 240 25.36 -39.07 62.80
N GLY A 241 24.16 -38.48 62.79
CA GLY A 241 23.25 -38.48 63.94
C GLY A 241 22.37 -39.71 64.09
N SER A 242 22.04 -40.42 63.00
CA SER A 242 20.97 -41.46 62.99
C SER A 242 21.41 -42.88 63.38
N LEU A 243 22.67 -43.11 63.76
CA LEU A 243 23.18 -44.44 64.17
C LEU A 243 23.42 -44.59 65.68
N ARG A 244 22.96 -43.64 66.50
CA ARG A 244 23.07 -43.71 67.96
C ARG A 244 21.71 -43.86 68.61
N ASP A 245 21.14 -45.06 68.52
CA ASP A 245 20.24 -45.57 69.56
C ASP A 245 20.41 -47.10 69.65
N PRO A 246 21.28 -47.61 70.55
CA PRO A 246 21.20 -49.00 70.94
C PRO A 246 19.93 -49.22 71.80
N PRO A 247 19.23 -50.35 71.64
CA PRO A 247 17.99 -50.61 72.37
C PRO A 247 18.24 -50.65 73.88
N SER A 248 17.47 -49.86 74.63
CA SER A 248 17.43 -49.94 76.09
C SER A 248 16.83 -51.28 76.50
N LYS A 249 17.58 -52.01 77.35
CA LYS A 249 17.14 -53.25 78.01
C LYS A 249 15.91 -53.03 78.88
#